data_AF-A0AAN1D6T1-F1
#
_entry.id   AF-A0AAN1D6T1-F1
#
_cell.length_a   1.000
_cell.length_b   1.000
_cell.length_c   1.000
_cell.angle_alpha   90.00
_cell.angle_beta   90.00
_cell.angle_gamma   90.00
#
_symmetry.space_group_name_H-M   'P 1'
#
loop_
_entity.id
_entity.type
_entity.pdbx_description
1 polymer ?
#
loop_
_entity_poly.entity_id
_entity_poly.type
_entity_poly.pdbx_seq_one_letter_code
_entity_poly.pdbx_strand_id
1 'polypeptide(L)'
;MTVKSYSYSQMKNHLLNKFEKSDYISLYNQKKQERYSVLSFQDVNGRSSIDITFPGYKAEIKNNKVTKYDFRVNIVKENLNIDTPPSHVNIIVDLYNKVQKDNSLYNDLRIFLHNLSLDNDLDPFRNTKLLEYPYENTINMEVINLTENIHRRLGKTYNRNGNYWNYSFTDLAHCIKWIVLQEDINYPIRNGKLGRKMPFSRYFEAIFVAVNHSHTLEEVVTRALQHYTRPANWRELDYSFLNDIK
;
A
#
# COMPACT_ATOMS: atom_id res chain seq x y z
N MET A 1 3.88 -11.50 18.09
CA MET A 1 2.58 -11.36 17.41
C MET A 1 2.70 -11.99 16.04
N THR A 2 1.91 -13.02 15.74
CA THR A 2 1.94 -13.66 14.42
C THR A 2 1.01 -12.91 13.49
N VAL A 3 1.55 -12.20 12.50
CA VAL A 3 0.72 -11.60 11.45
C VAL A 3 0.20 -12.74 10.58
N LYS A 4 -1.11 -12.99 10.64
CA LYS A 4 -1.75 -14.03 9.82
C LYS A 4 -1.54 -13.67 8.34
N SER A 5 -0.65 -14.39 7.67
CA SER A 5 -0.29 -14.18 6.27
C SER A 5 -1.26 -14.94 5.37
N TYR A 6 -2.19 -14.20 4.76
CA TYR A 6 -2.97 -14.71 3.64
C TYR A 6 -2.27 -14.37 2.32
N SER A 7 -2.21 -15.30 1.38
CA SER A 7 -1.76 -15.00 0.01
C SER A 7 -2.66 -13.95 -0.65
N TYR A 8 -2.16 -13.24 -1.68
CA TYR A 8 -2.97 -12.31 -2.46
C TYR A 8 -4.12 -13.02 -3.15
N SER A 9 -3.91 -14.25 -3.61
CA SER A 9 -4.97 -15.09 -4.16
C SER A 9 -6.09 -15.35 -3.15
N GLN A 10 -5.76 -15.69 -1.90
CA GLN A 10 -6.75 -15.88 -0.83
C GLN A 10 -7.48 -14.57 -0.49
N MET A 11 -6.74 -13.46 -0.35
CA MET A 11 -7.32 -12.15 -0.07
C MET A 11 -8.28 -11.70 -1.19
N LYS A 12 -7.89 -11.90 -2.45
CA LYS A 12 -8.71 -11.60 -3.62
C LYS A 12 -10.01 -12.39 -3.62
N ASN A 13 -9.93 -13.70 -3.41
CA ASN A 13 -11.09 -14.57 -3.38
C ASN A 13 -12.04 -14.18 -2.23
N HIS A 14 -11.49 -13.82 -1.06
CA HIS A 14 -12.28 -13.31 0.05
C HIS A 14 -13.07 -12.04 -0.33
N LEU A 15 -12.41 -11.05 -0.96
CA LEU A 15 -13.07 -9.82 -1.41
C LEU A 15 -14.14 -10.06 -2.46
N LEU A 16 -13.83 -10.83 -3.50
CA LEU A 16 -14.77 -11.09 -4.59
C LEU A 16 -16.01 -11.83 -4.08
N ASN A 17 -15.84 -12.82 -3.21
CA ASN A 17 -16.96 -13.51 -2.56
C ASN A 17 -17.82 -12.55 -1.72
N LYS A 18 -17.20 -11.57 -1.04
CA LYS A 18 -17.94 -10.55 -0.30
C LYS A 18 -18.72 -9.63 -1.23
N PHE A 19 -18.12 -9.19 -2.34
CA PHE A 19 -18.78 -8.35 -3.33
C PHE A 19 -19.99 -9.04 -3.97
N GLU A 20 -19.86 -10.32 -4.31
CA GLU A 20 -20.96 -11.11 -4.85
C GLU A 20 -22.14 -11.25 -3.87
N LYS A 21 -21.85 -11.47 -2.58
CA LYS A 21 -22.89 -11.58 -1.53
C LYS A 21 -23.61 -10.27 -1.21
N SER A 22 -22.97 -9.13 -1.48
CA SER A 22 -23.46 -7.79 -1.11
C SER A 22 -24.25 -7.09 -2.24
N ASP A 23 -24.68 -7.81 -3.28
CA ASP A 23 -25.39 -7.26 -4.45
C ASP A 23 -24.71 -6.00 -5.02
N TYR A 24 -23.43 -6.15 -5.40
CA TYR A 24 -22.55 -5.08 -5.85
C TYR A 24 -23.15 -4.20 -6.96
N ILE A 25 -23.91 -4.80 -7.88
CA ILE A 25 -24.53 -4.09 -9.01
C ILE A 25 -25.60 -3.13 -8.50
N SER A 26 -26.42 -3.57 -7.56
CA SER A 26 -27.45 -2.74 -6.95
C SER A 26 -26.83 -1.57 -6.18
N LEU A 27 -25.78 -1.82 -5.38
CA LEU A 27 -25.03 -0.76 -4.70
C LEU A 27 -24.49 0.29 -5.69
N TYR A 28 -23.89 -0.15 -6.79
CA TYR A 28 -23.35 0.73 -7.83
C TYR A 28 -24.44 1.59 -8.48
N ASN A 29 -25.54 0.97 -8.93
CA ASN A 29 -26.63 1.66 -9.61
C ASN A 29 -27.33 2.68 -8.69
N GLN A 30 -27.42 2.38 -7.39
CA GLN A 30 -27.99 3.28 -6.38
C GLN A 30 -27.00 4.34 -5.88
N LYS A 31 -25.74 4.34 -6.36
CA LYS A 31 -24.65 5.19 -5.85
C LYS A 31 -24.45 5.04 -4.33
N LYS A 32 -24.68 3.84 -3.81
CA LYS A 32 -24.46 3.49 -2.41
C LYS A 32 -23.14 2.73 -2.27
N GLN A 33 -22.58 2.78 -1.08
CA GLN A 33 -21.40 2.01 -0.71
C GLN A 33 -21.69 1.21 0.55
N GLU A 34 -21.16 0.00 0.61
CA GLU A 34 -21.03 -0.78 1.82
C GLU A 34 -19.59 -0.65 2.34
N ARG A 35 -19.45 -0.58 3.67
CA ARG A 35 -18.16 -0.62 4.36
C ARG A 35 -18.18 -1.75 5.38
N TYR A 36 -17.10 -2.52 5.44
CA TYR A 36 -16.92 -3.55 6.47
C TYR A 36 -15.45 -3.69 6.85
N SER A 37 -15.21 -4.20 8.06
CA SER A 37 -13.86 -4.54 8.52
C SER A 37 -13.45 -5.89 7.95
N VAL A 38 -12.38 -5.91 7.16
CA VAL A 38 -11.83 -7.16 6.58
C VAL A 38 -10.82 -7.82 7.52
N LEU A 39 -10.22 -7.04 8.43
CA LEU A 39 -9.27 -7.52 9.41
C LEU A 39 -9.26 -6.57 10.62
N SER A 40 -9.30 -7.11 11.83
CA SER A 40 -8.94 -6.41 13.06
C SER A 40 -7.68 -7.03 13.66
N PHE A 41 -6.79 -6.21 14.20
CA PHE A 41 -5.53 -6.65 14.78
C PHE A 41 -5.08 -5.72 15.91
N GLN A 42 -4.24 -6.25 16.79
CA GLN A 42 -3.59 -5.48 17.84
C GLN A 42 -2.14 -5.19 17.43
N ASP A 43 -1.70 -3.95 17.57
CA ASP A 43 -0.31 -3.55 17.42
C ASP A 43 0.19 -2.80 18.66
N VAL A 44 1.40 -2.26 18.59
CA VAL A 44 2.00 -1.43 19.65
C VAL A 44 1.21 -0.17 19.97
N ASN A 45 0.35 0.30 19.05
CA ASN A 45 -0.52 1.46 19.23
C ASN A 45 -1.94 1.09 19.68
N GLY A 46 -2.22 -0.20 19.91
CA GLY A 46 -3.50 -0.72 20.34
C GLY A 46 -4.30 -1.38 19.22
N ARG A 47 -5.62 -1.19 19.23
CA ARG A 47 -6.51 -1.85 18.28
C ARG A 47 -6.56 -1.08 16.95
N SER A 48 -6.31 -1.81 15.87
CA SER A 48 -6.38 -1.31 14.50
C SER A 48 -7.25 -2.22 13.63
N SER A 49 -7.80 -1.69 12.55
CA SER A 49 -8.49 -2.49 11.54
C SER A 49 -8.16 -2.01 10.13
N ILE A 50 -8.29 -2.94 9.18
CA ILE A 50 -8.40 -2.62 7.77
C ILE A 50 -9.87 -2.75 7.39
N ASP A 51 -10.40 -1.69 6.81
CA ASP A 51 -11.76 -1.61 6.34
C ASP A 51 -11.78 -1.49 4.81
N ILE A 52 -12.79 -2.08 4.20
CA ILE A 52 -13.02 -2.04 2.75
C ILE A 52 -14.35 -1.35 2.49
N THR A 53 -14.33 -0.30 1.68
CA THR A 53 -15.54 0.38 1.18
C THR A 53 -15.71 0.10 -0.32
N PHE A 54 -16.87 -0.38 -0.73
CA PHE A 54 -17.17 -0.72 -2.13
C PHE A 54 -18.66 -0.46 -2.46
N PRO A 55 -19.05 -0.29 -3.73
CA PRO A 55 -18.23 -0.11 -4.92
C PRO A 55 -17.37 1.16 -4.88
N GLY A 56 -16.15 1.09 -5.43
CA GLY A 56 -15.27 2.24 -5.62
C GLY A 56 -15.65 3.07 -6.85
N TYR A 57 -15.13 4.29 -6.93
CA TYR A 57 -15.45 5.25 -8.00
C TYR A 57 -15.01 4.78 -9.40
N LYS A 58 -14.05 3.85 -9.50
CA LYS A 58 -13.55 3.33 -10.78
C LYS A 58 -14.21 2.00 -11.17
N ALA A 59 -15.27 1.59 -10.48
CA ALA A 59 -16.01 0.39 -10.83
C ALA A 59 -16.74 0.57 -12.17
N GLU A 60 -16.82 -0.49 -12.98
CA GLU A 60 -17.48 -0.47 -14.28
C GLU A 60 -18.45 -1.64 -14.41
N ILE A 61 -19.71 -1.33 -14.77
CA ILE A 61 -20.76 -2.32 -15.04
C ILE A 61 -21.20 -2.17 -16.49
N LYS A 62 -21.25 -3.29 -17.23
CA LYS A 62 -21.75 -3.36 -18.61
C LYS A 62 -22.69 -4.55 -18.73
N ASN A 63 -23.85 -4.37 -19.37
CA ASN A 63 -24.85 -5.42 -19.58
C ASN A 63 -25.17 -6.22 -18.30
N ASN A 64 -25.40 -5.50 -17.20
CA ASN A 64 -25.68 -6.08 -15.88
C ASN A 64 -24.58 -7.04 -15.36
N LYS A 65 -23.33 -6.82 -15.77
CA LYS A 65 -22.15 -7.57 -15.32
C LYS A 65 -21.06 -6.61 -14.87
N VAL A 66 -20.45 -6.89 -13.72
CA VAL A 66 -19.27 -6.14 -13.27
C VAL A 66 -18.09 -6.47 -14.20
N THR A 67 -17.59 -5.46 -14.89
CA THR A 67 -16.42 -5.55 -15.77
C THR A 67 -15.15 -5.08 -15.09
N LYS A 68 -15.29 -4.27 -14.03
CA LYS A 68 -14.18 -3.82 -13.19
C LYS A 68 -14.67 -3.63 -11.76
N TYR A 69 -14.09 -4.38 -10.83
CA TYR A 69 -14.28 -4.17 -9.40
C TYR A 69 -13.36 -3.06 -8.93
N ASP A 70 -13.86 -2.18 -8.07
CA ASP A 70 -13.05 -1.17 -7.39
C ASP A 70 -13.53 -1.05 -5.95
N PHE A 71 -12.62 -0.72 -5.05
CA PHE A 71 -12.89 -0.56 -3.64
C PHE A 71 -11.86 0.37 -3.03
N ARG A 72 -12.15 0.93 -1.87
CA ARG A 72 -11.23 1.76 -1.11
C ARG A 72 -10.82 1.01 0.14
N VAL A 73 -9.52 0.99 0.40
CA VAL A 73 -8.93 0.48 1.63
C VAL A 73 -8.80 1.64 2.61
N ASN A 74 -9.27 1.46 3.84
CA ASN A 74 -9.08 2.37 4.96
C ASN A 74 -8.30 1.65 6.07
N ILE A 75 -7.35 2.36 6.69
CA ILE A 75 -6.84 1.97 8.01
C ILE A 75 -7.62 2.73 9.08
N VAL A 76 -8.06 2.01 10.10
CA VAL A 76 -8.72 2.57 11.28
C VAL A 76 -7.85 2.29 12.49
N LYS A 77 -7.56 3.32 13.29
CA LYS A 77 -6.88 3.18 14.59
C LYS A 77 -7.71 3.86 15.65
N GLU A 78 -8.38 3.05 16.46
CA GLU A 78 -9.36 3.51 17.45
C GLU A 78 -8.71 4.49 18.44
N ASN A 79 -7.55 4.13 18.99
CA ASN A 79 -6.83 4.93 19.98
C ASN A 79 -6.32 6.27 19.47
N LEU A 80 -6.05 6.36 18.16
CA LEU A 80 -5.52 7.58 17.53
C LEU A 80 -6.60 8.41 16.85
N ASN A 81 -7.87 7.97 16.89
CA ASN A 81 -8.97 8.55 16.15
C ASN A 81 -8.65 8.73 14.64
N ILE A 82 -8.02 7.71 14.06
CA ILE A 82 -7.66 7.69 12.65
C ILE A 82 -8.64 6.82 11.89
N ASP A 83 -9.21 7.37 10.84
CA ASP A 83 -9.92 6.64 9.79
C ASP A 83 -9.58 7.31 8.46
N THR A 84 -8.66 6.72 7.72
CA THR A 84 -8.15 7.33 6.48
C THR A 84 -7.84 6.29 5.42
N PRO A 85 -8.04 6.62 4.13
CA PRO A 85 -7.60 5.78 3.03
C PRO A 85 -6.12 6.04 2.70
N PRO A 86 -5.17 5.18 3.12
CA PRO A 86 -3.76 5.35 2.78
C PRO A 86 -3.56 5.22 1.26
N SER A 87 -2.74 6.11 0.69
CA SER A 87 -2.28 6.02 -0.70
C SER A 87 -0.91 5.34 -0.80
N HIS A 88 -0.54 4.89 -1.99
CA HIS A 88 0.83 4.42 -2.26
C HIS A 88 1.90 5.47 -1.87
N VAL A 89 1.60 6.76 -2.05
CA VAL A 89 2.54 7.82 -1.66
C VAL A 89 2.66 7.92 -0.13
N ASN A 90 1.60 7.66 0.63
CA ASN A 90 1.69 7.63 2.08
C ASN A 90 2.63 6.52 2.58
N ILE A 91 2.58 5.36 1.92
CA ILE A 91 3.47 4.22 2.20
C ILE A 91 4.92 4.56 1.80
N ILE A 92 5.14 5.19 0.64
CA ILE A 92 6.46 5.65 0.19
C ILE A 92 7.09 6.60 1.21
N VAL A 93 6.33 7.58 1.68
CA VAL A 93 6.79 8.57 2.67
C VAL A 93 7.12 7.90 4.01
N ASP A 94 6.28 6.98 4.48
CA ASP A 94 6.52 6.26 5.73
C ASP A 94 7.79 5.39 5.65
N LEU A 95 7.95 4.61 4.57
CA LEU A 95 9.15 3.80 4.32
C LEU A 95 10.43 4.65 4.24
N TYR A 96 10.40 5.74 3.47
CA TYR A 96 11.51 6.67 3.34
C TYR A 96 11.90 7.25 4.71
N ASN A 97 10.92 7.72 5.48
CA ASN A 97 11.15 8.30 6.80
C ASN A 97 11.74 7.31 7.81
N LYS A 98 11.33 6.04 7.77
CA LYS A 98 11.90 5.01 8.63
C LYS A 98 13.38 4.82 8.36
N VAL A 99 13.77 4.68 7.09
CA VAL A 99 15.18 4.49 6.71
C VAL A 99 16.00 5.73 7.00
N GLN A 100 15.48 6.93 6.71
CA GLN A 100 16.19 8.19 7.01
C GLN A 100 16.54 8.36 8.49
N LYS A 101 15.70 7.86 9.39
CA LYS A 101 15.96 7.88 10.83
C LYS A 101 16.97 6.82 11.26
N ASP A 102 16.84 5.63 10.70
CA ASP A 102 17.73 4.51 10.98
C ASP A 102 18.05 3.75 9.69
N ASN A 103 19.21 4.05 9.12
CA ASN A 103 19.69 3.41 7.90
C ASN A 103 19.89 1.90 8.08
N SER A 104 20.01 1.38 9.31
CA SER A 104 20.14 -0.07 9.55
C SER A 104 18.88 -0.85 9.15
N LEU A 105 17.72 -0.18 9.10
CA LEU A 105 16.45 -0.76 8.66
C LEU A 105 16.43 -1.12 7.16
N TYR A 106 17.35 -0.57 6.36
CA TYR A 106 17.31 -0.71 4.90
C TYR A 106 17.26 -2.18 4.45
N ASN A 107 18.14 -3.03 4.97
CA ASN A 107 18.21 -4.44 4.57
C ASN A 107 16.99 -5.23 5.02
N ASP A 108 16.55 -5.02 6.26
CA ASP A 108 15.37 -5.69 6.80
C ASP A 108 14.09 -5.26 6.06
N LEU A 109 13.97 -3.99 5.70
CA LEU A 109 12.88 -3.48 4.87
C LEU A 109 12.90 -4.05 3.46
N ARG A 110 14.07 -4.26 2.84
CA ARG A 110 14.16 -4.95 1.54
C ARG A 110 13.61 -6.38 1.64
N ILE A 111 14.00 -7.13 2.66
CA ILE A 111 13.54 -8.51 2.87
C ILE A 111 12.04 -8.52 3.15
N PHE A 112 11.56 -7.63 4.02
CA PHE A 112 10.14 -7.48 4.34
C PHE A 112 9.28 -7.14 3.13
N LEU A 113 9.69 -6.16 2.32
CA LEU A 113 8.99 -5.79 1.09
C LEU A 113 9.01 -6.93 0.06
N HIS A 114 10.12 -7.67 -0.05
CA HIS A 114 10.19 -8.85 -0.92
C HIS A 114 9.21 -9.93 -0.45
N ASN A 115 9.23 -10.30 0.83
CA ASN A 115 8.29 -11.25 1.44
C ASN A 115 6.83 -10.84 1.19
N LEU A 116 6.49 -9.56 1.42
CA LEU A 116 5.17 -9.00 1.16
C LEU A 116 4.75 -9.03 -0.32
N SER A 117 5.70 -9.07 -1.24
CA SER A 117 5.43 -9.06 -2.68
C SER A 117 5.07 -10.44 -3.23
N LEU A 118 5.37 -11.50 -2.50
CA LEU A 118 5.09 -12.87 -2.93
C LEU A 118 3.61 -13.22 -2.75
N ASP A 119 3.06 -14.02 -3.68
CA ASP A 119 1.72 -14.61 -3.53
C ASP A 119 1.82 -15.94 -2.79
N ASN A 120 2.10 -15.86 -1.50
CA ASN A 120 2.20 -17.02 -0.61
C ASN A 120 1.79 -16.65 0.82
N ASP A 121 1.74 -17.66 1.67
CA ASP A 121 1.41 -17.52 3.09
C ASP A 121 2.68 -17.28 3.94
N LEU A 122 3.74 -16.73 3.35
CA LEU A 122 4.99 -16.43 4.06
C LEU A 122 4.76 -15.32 5.10
N ASP A 123 5.33 -15.49 6.29
CA ASP A 123 5.40 -14.41 7.28
C ASP A 123 6.21 -13.23 6.70
N PRO A 124 5.63 -12.03 6.58
CA PRO A 124 6.33 -10.84 6.11
C PRO A 124 7.64 -10.55 6.86
N PHE A 125 7.72 -10.90 8.14
CA PHE A 125 8.85 -10.60 9.02
C PHE A 125 9.94 -11.67 9.01
N ARG A 126 9.75 -12.76 8.25
CA ARG A 126 10.72 -13.84 8.18
C ARG A 126 12.09 -13.31 7.74
N ASN A 127 13.12 -13.67 8.50
CA ASN A 127 14.51 -13.26 8.29
C ASN A 127 14.73 -11.74 8.38
N THR A 128 13.95 -11.06 9.22
CA THR A 128 14.12 -9.63 9.54
C THR A 128 14.12 -9.45 11.05
N LYS A 129 14.66 -8.32 11.53
CA LYS A 129 14.57 -7.90 12.94
C LYS A 129 13.56 -6.79 13.15
N LEU A 130 12.71 -6.47 12.15
CA LEU A 130 11.79 -5.31 12.19
C LEU A 130 10.92 -5.22 13.45
N LEU A 131 10.51 -6.37 14.00
CA LEU A 131 9.69 -6.41 15.22
C LEU A 131 10.48 -6.16 16.52
N GLU A 132 11.81 -6.17 16.46
CA GLU A 132 12.72 -5.86 17.57
C GLU A 132 13.04 -4.37 17.64
N TYR A 133 12.89 -3.63 16.53
CA TYR A 133 13.14 -2.19 16.50
C TYR A 133 12.06 -1.44 17.31
N PRO A 134 12.45 -0.41 18.08
CA PRO A 134 11.50 0.39 18.82
C PRO A 134 10.55 1.11 17.86
N TYR A 135 9.26 1.06 18.19
CA TYR A 135 8.29 1.86 17.48
C TYR A 135 8.42 3.32 17.89
N GLU A 136 8.58 4.20 16.89
CA GLU A 136 8.61 5.64 17.09
C GLU A 136 7.53 6.35 16.28
N ASN A 137 6.71 7.15 16.96
CA ASN A 137 5.68 7.96 16.33
C ASN A 137 6.15 9.41 16.06
N THR A 138 7.40 9.61 15.68
CA THR A 138 7.92 10.95 15.35
C THR A 138 7.58 11.31 13.90
N ILE A 139 6.72 12.30 13.70
CA ILE A 139 6.28 12.74 12.36
C ILE A 139 7.36 13.63 11.74
N ASN A 140 7.78 13.34 10.51
CA ASN A 140 8.70 14.21 9.76
C ASN A 140 7.92 15.23 8.91
N MET A 141 7.72 16.43 9.47
CA MET A 141 6.96 17.49 8.81
C MET A 141 7.65 18.06 7.56
N GLU A 142 8.99 18.02 7.50
CA GLU A 142 9.74 18.47 6.33
C GLU A 142 9.40 17.59 5.12
N VAL A 143 9.44 16.26 5.30
CA VAL A 143 9.11 15.29 4.26
C VAL A 143 7.63 15.37 3.86
N ILE A 144 6.73 15.60 4.81
CA ILE A 144 5.30 15.82 4.54
C ILE A 144 5.10 17.07 3.67
N ASN A 145 5.72 18.20 4.05
CA ASN A 145 5.59 19.46 3.32
C ASN A 145 6.23 19.37 1.92
N LEU A 146 7.37 18.69 1.78
CA LEU A 146 7.97 18.38 0.48
C LEU A 146 6.99 17.58 -0.39
N THR A 147 6.41 16.52 0.15
CA THR A 147 5.46 15.66 -0.57
C THR A 147 4.20 16.42 -1.00
N GLU A 148 3.66 17.26 -0.13
CA GLU A 148 2.53 18.13 -0.44
C GLU A 148 2.85 19.14 -1.55
N ASN A 149 4.05 19.73 -1.52
CA ASN A 149 4.52 20.63 -2.56
C ASN A 149 4.63 19.93 -3.92
N ILE A 150 5.13 18.70 -3.97
CA ILE A 150 5.18 17.90 -5.20
C ILE A 150 3.76 17.67 -5.75
N HIS A 151 2.82 17.26 -4.90
CA HIS A 151 1.42 17.06 -5.32
C HIS A 151 0.82 18.35 -5.89
N ARG A 152 1.01 19.47 -5.19
CA ARG A 152 0.50 20.77 -5.62
C ARG A 152 1.05 21.19 -6.99
N ARG A 153 2.35 21.00 -7.24
CA ARG A 153 2.97 21.27 -8.56
C ARG A 153 2.37 20.41 -9.68
N LEU A 154 1.90 19.20 -9.35
CA LEU A 154 1.26 18.27 -10.28
C LEU A 154 -0.28 18.45 -10.35
N GLY A 155 -0.85 19.46 -9.68
CA GLY A 155 -2.29 19.68 -9.64
C GLY A 155 -3.06 18.61 -8.87
N LYS A 156 -2.44 17.98 -7.87
CA LYS A 156 -3.01 16.91 -7.04
C LYS A 156 -3.05 17.32 -5.57
N THR A 157 -3.87 16.61 -4.79
CA THR A 157 -3.96 16.77 -3.33
C THR A 157 -3.29 15.61 -2.64
N TYR A 158 -2.42 15.89 -1.68
CA TYR A 158 -1.79 14.87 -0.85
C TYR A 158 -2.68 14.51 0.35
N ASN A 159 -2.87 13.22 0.63
CA ASN A 159 -3.57 12.79 1.84
C ASN A 159 -2.65 12.91 3.06
N ARG A 160 -2.59 14.09 3.68
CA ARG A 160 -1.78 14.32 4.89
C ARG A 160 -2.19 13.43 6.06
N ASN A 161 -3.47 13.13 6.21
CA ASN A 161 -4.00 12.26 7.27
C ASN A 161 -3.37 10.86 7.23
N GLY A 162 -2.99 10.39 6.05
CA GLY A 162 -2.27 9.13 5.87
C GLY A 162 -0.86 9.10 6.48
N ASN A 163 -0.27 10.23 6.87
CA ASN A 163 1.04 10.31 7.54
C ASN A 163 1.06 11.30 8.74
N TYR A 164 -0.08 11.65 9.32
CA TYR A 164 -0.14 12.34 10.62
C TYR A 164 0.17 11.41 11.82
N TRP A 165 0.77 10.26 11.53
CA TRP A 165 1.24 9.23 12.44
C TRP A 165 2.19 8.32 11.66
N ASN A 166 2.99 7.50 12.35
CA ASN A 166 3.87 6.51 11.72
C ASN A 166 3.26 5.11 11.82
N TYR A 167 3.35 4.36 10.73
CA TYR A 167 2.87 2.98 10.72
C TYR A 167 3.78 2.13 11.62
N SER A 168 3.22 1.31 12.51
CA SER A 168 4.00 0.17 12.99
C SER A 168 4.31 -0.75 11.81
N PHE A 169 5.35 -1.59 11.88
CA PHE A 169 5.62 -2.49 10.75
C PHE A 169 4.45 -3.47 10.50
N THR A 170 3.68 -3.82 11.54
CA THR A 170 2.45 -4.58 11.42
C THR A 170 1.37 -3.82 10.66
N ASP A 171 1.15 -2.54 10.97
CA ASP A 171 0.21 -1.70 10.21
C ASP A 171 0.64 -1.60 8.75
N LEU A 172 1.94 -1.38 8.53
CA LEU A 172 2.53 -1.23 7.21
C LEU A 172 2.35 -2.49 6.37
N ALA A 173 2.56 -3.67 6.96
CA ALA A 173 2.32 -4.95 6.31
C ALA A 173 0.87 -5.06 5.83
N HIS A 174 -0.09 -4.82 6.71
CA HIS A 174 -1.50 -4.92 6.37
C HIS A 174 -1.92 -3.87 5.32
N CYS A 175 -1.51 -2.61 5.49
CA CYS A 175 -1.81 -1.56 4.53
C CYS A 175 -1.24 -1.88 3.14
N ILE A 176 0.04 -2.28 3.07
CA ILE A 176 0.67 -2.65 1.81
C ILE A 176 -0.11 -3.76 1.11
N LYS A 177 -0.41 -4.89 1.80
CA LYS A 177 -1.09 -6.02 1.14
C LYS A 177 -2.44 -5.62 0.56
N TRP A 178 -3.26 -4.89 1.33
CA TRP A 178 -4.61 -4.54 0.88
C TRP A 178 -4.63 -3.46 -0.20
N ILE A 179 -3.80 -2.41 -0.10
CA ILE A 179 -3.73 -1.35 -1.13
C ILE A 179 -3.16 -1.94 -2.42
N VAL A 180 -2.10 -2.74 -2.35
CA VAL A 180 -1.47 -3.34 -3.53
C VAL A 180 -2.40 -4.34 -4.23
N LEU A 181 -3.25 -5.04 -3.47
CA LEU A 181 -4.28 -5.91 -4.04
C LEU A 181 -5.31 -5.12 -4.88
N GLN A 182 -5.63 -3.87 -4.52
CA GLN A 182 -6.51 -3.02 -5.32
C GLN A 182 -5.93 -2.78 -6.72
N GLU A 183 -4.62 -2.52 -6.82
CA GLU A 183 -3.92 -2.34 -8.10
C GLU A 183 -3.92 -3.62 -8.93
N ASP A 184 -3.75 -4.79 -8.32
CA ASP A 184 -3.73 -6.07 -9.03
C ASP A 184 -5.10 -6.53 -9.51
N ILE A 185 -6.17 -6.21 -8.77
CA ILE A 185 -7.53 -6.46 -9.23
C ILE A 185 -7.86 -5.59 -10.45
N ASN A 186 -7.44 -4.33 -10.43
CA ASN A 186 -7.70 -3.36 -11.50
C ASN A 186 -6.79 -3.57 -12.73
N TYR A 187 -5.53 -3.96 -12.52
CA TYR A 187 -4.50 -4.11 -13.55
C TYR A 187 -3.72 -5.41 -13.37
N PRO A 188 -4.36 -6.57 -13.54
CA PRO A 188 -3.80 -7.87 -13.15
C PRO A 188 -2.56 -8.27 -13.95
N ILE A 189 -1.55 -8.79 -13.26
CA ILE A 189 -0.30 -9.28 -13.85
C ILE A 189 -0.56 -10.35 -14.92
N ARG A 190 -1.51 -11.26 -14.67
CA ARG A 190 -1.94 -12.31 -15.63
C ARG A 190 -2.41 -11.78 -16.99
N ASN A 191 -2.77 -10.50 -17.08
CA ASN A 191 -3.18 -9.85 -18.34
C ASN A 191 -2.03 -9.00 -18.95
N GLY A 192 -0.78 -9.26 -18.56
CA GLY A 192 0.40 -8.52 -19.03
C GLY A 192 0.52 -7.10 -18.47
N LYS A 193 -0.26 -6.76 -17.43
CA LYS A 193 -0.14 -5.50 -16.69
C LYS A 193 0.88 -5.62 -15.56
N LEU A 194 1.15 -4.53 -14.86
CA LEU A 194 2.11 -4.55 -13.75
C LEU A 194 1.51 -4.99 -12.42
N GLY A 195 0.20 -4.78 -12.19
CA GLY A 195 -0.46 -5.06 -10.93
C GLY A 195 0.42 -4.68 -9.73
N ARG A 196 0.71 -5.68 -8.89
CA ARG A 196 1.54 -5.53 -7.68
C ARG A 196 2.98 -5.09 -7.94
N LYS A 197 3.55 -5.38 -9.11
CA LYS A 197 4.93 -5.00 -9.45
C LYS A 197 5.16 -3.50 -9.40
N MET A 198 4.16 -2.71 -9.81
CA MET A 198 4.30 -1.25 -9.87
C MET A 198 4.43 -0.66 -8.46
N PRO A 199 3.51 -0.89 -7.50
CA PRO A 199 3.68 -0.39 -6.14
C PRO A 199 4.99 -0.84 -5.47
N PHE A 200 5.32 -2.13 -5.56
CA PHE A 200 6.56 -2.63 -4.95
C PHE A 200 7.81 -2.00 -5.54
N SER A 201 7.85 -1.73 -6.85
CA SER A 201 8.97 -0.98 -7.44
C SER A 201 9.15 0.40 -6.78
N ARG A 202 8.06 1.12 -6.48
CA ARG A 202 8.12 2.44 -5.82
C ARG A 202 8.50 2.34 -4.36
N TYR A 203 8.09 1.28 -3.66
CA TYR A 203 8.47 1.05 -2.26
C TYR A 203 9.95 0.74 -2.11
N PHE A 204 10.50 -0.08 -3.01
CA PHE A 204 11.94 -0.34 -3.05
C PHE A 204 12.74 0.91 -3.43
N GLU A 205 12.26 1.70 -4.39
CA GLU A 205 12.86 3.00 -4.72
C GLU A 205 12.87 3.93 -3.51
N ALA A 206 11.79 4.00 -2.72
CA ALA A 206 11.70 4.85 -1.54
C ALA A 206 12.78 4.55 -0.48
N ILE A 207 12.97 3.26 -0.15
CA ILE A 207 14.02 2.86 0.80
C ILE A 207 15.42 2.99 0.21
N PHE A 208 15.56 2.84 -1.11
CA PHE A 208 16.83 3.01 -1.81
C PHE A 208 17.30 4.48 -1.79
N VAL A 209 16.43 5.43 -2.15
CA VAL A 209 16.82 6.86 -2.17
C VAL A 209 17.06 7.43 -0.77
N ALA A 210 16.57 6.76 0.27
CA ALA A 210 16.87 7.11 1.65
C ALA A 210 18.33 6.80 2.06
N VAL A 211 19.01 5.86 1.37
CA VAL A 211 20.43 5.53 1.64
C VAL A 211 21.37 5.90 0.50
N ASN A 212 20.85 6.01 -0.72
CA ASN A 212 21.60 6.29 -1.92
C ASN A 212 21.07 7.57 -2.59
N HIS A 213 21.92 8.58 -2.73
CA HIS A 213 21.53 9.90 -3.21
C HIS A 213 21.61 10.08 -4.74
N SER A 214 21.71 8.99 -5.52
CA SER A 214 21.63 9.05 -6.99
C SER A 214 20.27 9.52 -7.52
N HIS A 215 19.22 9.32 -6.72
CA HIS A 215 17.86 9.77 -6.98
C HIS A 215 17.25 10.37 -5.72
N THR A 216 16.09 11.01 -5.87
CA THR A 216 15.41 11.77 -4.82
C THR A 216 14.06 11.17 -4.46
N LEU A 217 13.58 11.47 -3.25
CA LEU A 217 12.19 11.18 -2.86
C LEU A 217 11.19 11.84 -3.83
N GLU A 218 11.50 13.04 -4.34
CA GLU A 218 10.66 13.73 -5.31
C GLU A 218 10.46 12.91 -6.59
N GLU A 219 11.52 12.30 -7.11
CA GLU A 219 11.42 11.41 -8.26
C GLU A 219 10.54 10.20 -7.96
N VAL A 220 10.71 9.55 -6.79
CA VAL A 220 9.87 8.41 -6.39
C VAL A 220 8.39 8.79 -6.33
N VAL A 221 8.07 9.91 -5.68
CA VAL A 221 6.69 10.42 -5.55
C VAL A 221 6.13 10.77 -6.93
N THR A 222 6.89 11.47 -7.77
CA THR A 222 6.47 11.81 -9.13
C THR A 222 6.19 10.56 -9.96
N ARG A 223 7.07 9.55 -9.89
CA ARG A 223 6.92 8.26 -10.56
C ARG A 223 5.73 7.44 -10.05
N ALA A 224 5.31 7.62 -8.79
CA ALA A 224 4.13 6.99 -8.22
C ALA A 224 2.82 7.70 -8.60
N LEU A 225 2.89 9.00 -8.88
CA LEU A 225 1.75 9.83 -9.30
C LEU A 225 1.57 9.88 -10.82
N GLN A 226 2.54 9.39 -11.59
CA GLN A 226 2.54 9.41 -13.05
C GLN A 226 1.44 8.50 -13.61
N HIS A 227 0.66 9.04 -14.54
CA HIS A 227 -0.38 8.31 -15.27
C HIS A 227 0.08 8.04 -16.70
N TYR A 228 -0.42 6.96 -17.31
CA TYR A 228 -0.27 6.58 -18.72
C TYR A 228 1.11 6.16 -19.21
N THR A 229 2.19 6.66 -18.62
CA THR A 229 3.56 6.33 -18.98
C THR A 229 4.21 5.52 -17.86
N ARG A 230 4.88 4.43 -18.24
CA ARG A 230 5.64 3.61 -17.30
C ARG A 230 7.04 4.19 -17.16
N PRO A 231 7.45 4.65 -15.97
CA PRO A 231 8.81 5.11 -15.77
C PRO A 231 9.80 3.95 -15.97
N ALA A 232 10.94 4.22 -16.62
CA ALA A 232 12.01 3.25 -16.76
C ALA A 232 12.61 2.88 -15.40
N ASN A 233 13.14 1.66 -15.28
CA ASN A 233 13.89 1.23 -14.11
C ASN A 233 15.19 2.05 -14.00
N TRP A 234 15.58 2.39 -12.78
CA TRP A 234 16.89 2.97 -12.52
C TRP A 234 18.00 1.91 -12.67
N ARG A 235 19.21 2.33 -13.07
CA ARG A 235 20.32 1.39 -13.31
C ARG A 235 20.98 0.98 -11.98
N GLU A 236 20.85 1.84 -10.99
CA GLU A 236 21.50 1.80 -9.69
C GLU A 236 20.74 0.90 -8.71
N LEU A 237 19.46 0.63 -8.98
CA LEU A 237 18.61 -0.25 -8.18
C LEU A 237 18.39 -1.58 -8.90
N ASP A 238 18.67 -2.69 -8.20
CA ASP A 238 18.31 -4.03 -8.69
C ASP A 238 16.80 -4.28 -8.55
N TYR A 239 16.13 -4.46 -9.68
CA TYR A 239 14.70 -4.80 -9.78
C TYR A 239 14.44 -6.30 -10.02
N SER A 240 15.44 -7.17 -9.88
CA SER A 240 15.32 -8.62 -10.09
C SER A 240 14.18 -9.25 -9.27
N PHE A 241 13.90 -8.72 -8.08
CA PHE A 241 12.79 -9.14 -7.22
C PHE A 241 11.41 -9.07 -7.90
N LEU A 242 11.23 -8.23 -8.93
CA LEU A 242 9.98 -8.14 -9.69
C LEU A 242 9.69 -9.42 -10.50
N ASN A 243 10.69 -10.27 -10.73
CA ASN A 243 10.53 -11.55 -11.41
C ASN A 243 9.82 -12.58 -10.53
N ASP A 244 9.90 -12.43 -9.21
CA ASP A 244 9.28 -13.34 -8.24
C ASP A 244 7.78 -13.03 -8.03
N ILE A 245 7.35 -11.83 -8.40
CA ILE A 245 5.96 -11.39 -8.30
C ILE A 245 5.17 -11.95 -9.50
N LYS A 246 4.18 -12.80 -9.22
CA LYS A 246 3.33 -13.46 -10.20
C LYS A 246 1.88 -12.98 -10.12
#